data_AF-A0A2D7RH44-F1
#
_entry.id   AF-A0A2D7RH44-F1
#
_cell.length_a   1.000
_cell.length_b   1.000
_cell.length_c   1.000
_cell.angle_alpha   90.00
_cell.angle_beta   90.00
_cell.angle_gamma   90.00
#
_symmetry.space_group_name_H-M   'P 1'
#
loop_
_entity.id
_entity.type
_entity.pdbx_description
1 polymer ?
#
loop_
_entity_poly.entity_id
_entity_poly.type
_entity_poly.pdbx_seq_one_letter_code
_entity_poly.pdbx_strand_id
1 'polypeptide(L)' 'PDFGDRKIELVFIGQQLDVDSITNQLEKCLLNETELIDWKNDQFKTTDNWPIQKVKREV' A
#
# COMPACT_ATOMS: atom_id res chain seq x y z
N PRO A 1 15.80 9.84 9.07
CA PRO A 1 14.81 9.17 9.95
C PRO A 1 14.35 7.88 9.29
N ASP A 2 14.87 6.76 9.77
CA ASP A 2 14.35 5.44 9.40
C ASP A 2 12.87 5.38 9.79
N PHE A 3 12.06 4.76 8.94
CA PHE A 3 10.59 4.76 8.97
C PHE A 3 10.00 4.65 10.38
N GLY A 4 8.89 5.36 10.59
CA GLY A 4 8.07 5.55 11.82
C GLY A 4 8.40 4.72 13.07
N ASP A 5 8.33 5.37 14.23
CA ASP A 5 8.56 4.79 15.57
C ASP A 5 7.44 3.82 16.03
N ARG A 6 6.40 3.61 15.22
CA ARG A 6 5.26 2.75 15.56
C ARG A 6 5.24 1.47 14.75
N LYS A 7 5.14 0.34 15.46
CA LYS A 7 4.85 -0.96 14.86
C LYS A 7 3.41 -0.96 14.32
N ILE A 8 3.25 -1.25 13.03
CA ILE A 8 1.95 -1.43 12.38
C ILE A 8 1.79 -2.92 12.09
N GLU A 9 0.65 -3.49 12.47
CA GLU A 9 0.29 -4.89 12.17
C GLU A 9 -1.01 -4.91 11.37
N LEU A 10 -1.02 -5.67 10.27
CA LEU A 10 -2.21 -5.89 9.43
C LEU A 10 -2.70 -7.32 9.63
N VAL A 11 -3.96 -7.48 10.06
CA VAL A 11 -4.55 -8.80 10.36
C VAL A 11 -5.71 -9.05 9.42
N PHE A 12 -5.68 -10.20 8.74
CA PHE A 12 -6.78 -10.70 7.92
C PHE A 12 -7.57 -11.77 8.69
N ILE A 13 -8.89 -11.64 8.72
CA ILE A 13 -9.79 -12.60 9.39
C ILE A 13 -10.78 -13.12 8.36
N GLY A 14 -10.75 -14.43 8.11
CA GLY A 14 -11.62 -15.09 7.13
C GLY A 14 -11.46 -16.61 7.14
N GLN A 15 -12.38 -17.31 6.48
CA GLN A 15 -12.33 -18.76 6.28
C GLN A 15 -11.85 -19.07 4.86
N GLN A 16 -11.20 -20.22 4.66
CA GLN A 16 -10.70 -20.68 3.35
C GLN A 16 -9.78 -19.66 2.66
N LEU A 17 -9.00 -18.91 3.44
CA LEU A 17 -8.04 -17.96 2.91
C LEU A 17 -6.81 -18.70 2.36
N ASP A 18 -6.36 -18.28 1.18
CA ASP A 18 -5.06 -18.64 0.63
C ASP A 18 -4.01 -17.66 1.18
N VAL A 19 -3.43 -18.03 2.33
CA VAL A 19 -2.49 -17.18 3.07
C VAL A 19 -1.26 -16.84 2.25
N ASP A 20 -0.73 -17.80 1.49
CA ASP A 20 0.48 -17.61 0.69
C ASP A 20 0.20 -16.63 -0.46
N SER A 21 -0.92 -16.79 -1.16
CA SER A 21 -1.30 -15.86 -2.23
C SER A 21 -1.51 -14.44 -1.71
N ILE A 22 -2.19 -14.29 -0.58
CA ILE A 22 -2.45 -12.98 0.04
C ILE A 22 -1.14 -12.32 0.48
N THR A 23 -0.24 -13.07 1.13
CA THR A 23 1.05 -12.57 1.61
C THR A 23 1.91 -12.11 0.43
N ASN A 24 2.01 -12.94 -0.62
CA ASN A 24 2.75 -12.60 -1.83
C ASN A 24 2.19 -11.36 -2.54
N GLN A 25 0.88 -11.16 -2.55
CA GLN A 25 0.28 -9.96 -3.12
C GLN A 25 0.59 -8.73 -2.27
N LEU A 26 0.50 -8.84 -0.95
CA LEU A 26 0.82 -7.76 -0.03
C LEU A 26 2.28 -7.32 -0.19
N GLU A 27 3.22 -8.27 -0.18
CA GLU A 27 4.65 -7.99 -0.36
C GLU A 27 4.96 -7.29 -1.69
N LYS A 28 4.27 -7.67 -2.77
CA LYS A 28 4.40 -7.01 -4.09
C LYS A 28 3.87 -5.57 -4.11
N CYS A 29 2.98 -5.21 -3.18
CA CYS A 29 2.45 -3.85 -3.07
C CYS A 29 3.31 -2.94 -2.18
N LEU A 30 4.19 -3.50 -1.35
CA LEU A 30 5.10 -2.74 -0.52
C LEU A 30 6.28 -2.21 -1.34
N LEU A 31 6.80 -1.05 -0.97
CA LEU A 31 7.95 -0.43 -1.63
C LEU A 31 9.16 -1.37 -1.57
N ASN A 32 9.74 -1.67 -2.73
CA ASN A 32 11.04 -2.33 -2.80
C ASN A 32 12.20 -1.33 -2.63
N GLU A 33 13.43 -1.82 -2.53
CA GLU A 33 14.61 -0.99 -2.26
C GLU A 33 14.84 0.11 -3.31
N THR A 34 14.59 -0.19 -4.59
CA THR A 34 14.73 0.76 -5.70
C THR A 34 13.65 1.84 -5.62
N GLU A 35 12.40 1.43 -5.43
CA GLU A 35 11.27 2.36 -5.28
C GLU A 35 11.42 3.24 -4.04
N LEU A 36 12.07 2.74 -2.99
CA LEU A 36 12.39 3.50 -1.79
C LEU A 36 13.37 4.64 -2.07
N ILE A 37 14.35 4.41 -2.95
CA ILE A 37 15.30 5.43 -3.41
C ILE A 37 14.55 6.48 -4.23
N ASP A 38 13.71 6.04 -5.17
CA ASP A 38 12.90 6.94 -6.00
C ASP A 38 11.96 7.79 -5.14
N TRP A 39 11.37 7.19 -4.10
CA TRP A 39 10.50 7.90 -3.16
C TRP A 39 11.25 8.95 -2.35
N LYS A 40 12.47 8.64 -1.88
CA LYS A 40 13.33 9.60 -1.16
C LYS A 40 13.80 10.77 -2.04
N ASN A 41 13.86 10.57 -3.36
CA ASN A 41 14.31 11.56 -4.33
C ASN A 41 13.15 12.30 -5.04
N ASP A 42 11.90 12.16 -4.57
CA ASP A 42 10.70 12.71 -5.20
C ASP A 42 10.46 12.25 -6.66
N GLN A 43 11.03 11.10 -7.04
CA GLN A 43 10.89 10.49 -8.37
C GLN A 43 9.83 9.39 -8.41
N PHE A 44 9.31 8.98 -7.26
CA PHE A 44 8.26 7.97 -7.18
C PHE A 44 6.92 8.51 -7.68
N LYS A 45 6.25 7.73 -8.51
CA LYS A 45 4.95 8.10 -9.09
C LYS A 45 3.88 8.08 -8.01
N THR A 46 3.42 9.26 -7.59
CA THR A 46 2.33 9.44 -6.61
C THR A 46 0.93 9.48 -7.22
N THR A 47 0.81 9.28 -8.55
CA THR A 47 -0.49 9.28 -9.23
C THR A 47 -1.20 7.95 -8.98
N ASP A 48 -2.16 7.99 -8.06
CA ASP A 48 -3.06 6.89 -7.78
C ASP A 48 -4.18 6.81 -8.85
N ASN A 49 -4.35 5.64 -9.45
CA ASN A 49 -5.41 5.35 -10.43
C ASN A 49 -6.65 4.76 -9.77
N TRP A 50 -6.75 4.80 -8.44
CA TRP A 50 -7.87 4.22 -7.71
C TRP A 50 -9.21 4.83 -8.18
N PRO A 51 -10.16 4.01 -8.66
CA PRO A 51 -11.37 4.49 -9.32
C PRO A 51 -12.43 4.92 -8.29
N ILE A 52 -12.17 5.99 -7.53
CA ILE A 52 -13.20 6.58 -6.66
C ILE A 52 -14.13 7.41 -7.53
N GLN A 53 -15.38 6.99 -7.62
CA GLN A 53 -16.46 7.83 -8.12
C GLN A 53 -16.60 9.04 -7.19
N LYS A 54 -16.33 10.26 -7.71
CA LYS A 54 -16.58 11.50 -6.97
C LYS A 54 -18.10 11.65 -6.79
N VAL A 55 -18.63 11.21 -5.65
CA VAL A 55 -20.02 11.48 -5.29
C VAL A 55 -20.15 13.00 -5.14
N LYS A 56 -20.94 13.64 -6.01
CA LYS A 56 -21.28 15.05 -5.88
C LYS A 56 -22.15 15.18 -4.62
N ARG A 57 -21.61 15.83 -3.58
CA ARG A 57 -22.46 16.34 -2.50
C ARG A 57 -23.18 17.56 -3.04
N GLU A 58 -24.46 17.43 -3.30
CA GLU A 58 -25.34 18.59 -3.47
C GLU A 58 -25.45 19.26 -2.09
N VAL A 59 -25.11 20.55 -2.04
CA VAL A 59 -25.31 21.45 -0.91
C VAL A 59 -26.55 22.28 -1.20
#